data_AF-S3CQT3-F1
#
_entry.id   AF-S3CQT3-F1
#
_cell.length_a   1.000
_cell.length_b   1.000
_cell.length_c   1.000
_cell.angle_alpha   90.00
_cell.angle_beta   90.00
_cell.angle_gamma   90.00
#
_symmetry.space_group_name_H-M   'P 1'
#
loop_
_entity.id
_entity.type
_entity.pdbx_description
1 polymer ?
#
loop_
_entity_poly.entity_id
_entity_poly.type
_entity_poly.pdbx_seq_one_letter_code
_entity_poly.pdbx_strand_id
1 'polypeptide(L)'
;MRRSLLRKPLVRATLPEAHCRTFFESSPKCRPDLTEASITPDTTPLQLHRRPLPFSFETGVALYAKRIPRPFPPPFLSAPSGSFSDPLSTHHRSRDRRATVNGDLIRGLTNGDDAVYASENFIAANDGVGAWSTRPGGHAGLWSRLILHFWALEAEQDAGRILTSDQAYEPNPIAYLQKAYEQTQEATSKPNKWQGTTTAAGAQLYYKNMDDDPEAPKIPLLYVTNLGDSQVLVLRPRETDLVFKTTEQWHWFDCPRQLGTNSPDTPRDNAVLDKVEIEENDVVLAMSDGVIDNLWEHEIIENVVTSIRKWESGQGGESTGDRRDGAGGGMRYVAQELMNAAKAIATDPFAESPFMEHAVEEGLAMEGGKHDDISVVAALCRRSNG
;
A
#
# COMPACT_ATOMS: atom_id res chain seq x y z
N MET A 1 14.15 -23.27 5.18
CA MET A 1 14.99 -23.97 4.19
C MET A 1 15.64 -22.93 3.26
N ARG A 2 16.81 -23.18 2.65
CA ARG A 2 17.31 -22.34 1.53
C ARG A 2 16.91 -23.03 0.22
N ARG A 3 16.07 -22.40 -0.60
CA ARG A 3 15.76 -22.88 -1.95
C ARG A 3 17.08 -23.07 -2.72
N SER A 4 17.32 -24.26 -3.27
CA SER A 4 18.52 -24.53 -4.05
C SER A 4 18.50 -23.72 -5.36
N LEU A 5 19.48 -22.85 -5.57
CA LEU A 5 19.69 -22.09 -6.81
C LEU A 5 20.14 -23.02 -7.96
N LEU A 6 19.23 -23.85 -8.48
CA LEU A 6 19.48 -24.62 -9.69
C LEU A 6 19.38 -23.68 -10.91
N ARG A 7 20.52 -23.52 -11.60
CA ARG A 7 20.63 -22.77 -12.87
C ARG A 7 19.60 -23.29 -13.89
N LYS A 8 18.71 -22.40 -14.36
CA LYS A 8 17.78 -22.68 -15.47
C LYS A 8 18.55 -22.93 -16.78
N PRO A 9 18.17 -23.92 -17.61
CA PRO A 9 18.68 -24.03 -18.97
C PRO A 9 18.10 -22.92 -19.86
N LEU A 10 18.94 -22.40 -20.74
CA LEU A 10 18.61 -21.32 -21.67
C LEU A 10 17.65 -21.83 -22.75
N VAL A 11 16.34 -21.59 -22.59
CA VAL A 11 15.35 -21.84 -23.64
C VAL A 11 14.91 -20.51 -24.23
N ARG A 12 15.21 -20.32 -25.51
CA ARG A 12 14.88 -19.13 -26.30
C ARG A 12 13.40 -19.21 -26.70
N ALA A 13 12.54 -18.50 -25.96
CA ALA A 13 11.13 -18.35 -26.31
C ALA A 13 10.92 -17.06 -27.11
N THR A 14 10.28 -17.18 -28.27
CA THR A 14 9.80 -16.08 -29.11
C THR A 14 8.53 -15.47 -28.49
N LEU A 15 8.55 -14.16 -28.24
CA LEU A 15 7.45 -13.38 -27.66
C LEU A 15 6.34 -13.09 -28.70
N PRO A 16 5.06 -13.17 -28.32
CA PRO A 16 4.01 -12.29 -28.84
C PRO A 16 3.84 -11.08 -27.91
N GLU A 17 3.78 -9.88 -28.48
CA GLU A 17 3.51 -8.62 -27.76
C GLU A 17 2.16 -8.66 -27.05
N ALA A 18 2.16 -8.38 -25.74
CA ALA A 18 0.97 -8.13 -24.95
C ALA A 18 1.13 -6.82 -24.17
N HIS A 19 0.14 -5.94 -24.31
CA HIS A 19 0.16 -4.54 -23.88
C HIS A 19 0.36 -4.36 -22.36
N CYS A 20 1.54 -3.86 -21.97
CA CYS A 20 1.80 -3.24 -20.68
C CYS A 20 1.17 -1.83 -20.68
N ARG A 21 0.28 -1.53 -19.72
CA ARG A 21 -0.26 -0.18 -19.53
C ARG A 21 0.61 0.57 -18.53
N THR A 22 1.47 1.44 -19.04
CA THR A 22 2.20 2.45 -18.27
C THR A 22 1.29 3.66 -18.05
N PHE A 23 1.07 4.05 -16.80
CA PHE A 23 0.43 5.32 -16.47
C PHE A 23 1.51 6.36 -16.15
N PHE A 24 1.64 7.35 -17.01
CA PHE A 24 2.38 8.58 -16.73
C PHE A 24 1.44 9.55 -16.02
N GLU A 25 1.72 9.87 -14.77
CA GLU A 25 1.19 11.09 -14.15
C GLU A 25 2.34 12.07 -13.95
N SER A 26 2.42 13.05 -14.85
CA SER A 26 3.17 14.27 -14.64
C SER A 26 2.28 15.25 -13.86
N SER A 27 2.82 15.86 -12.81
CA SER A 27 2.16 16.90 -12.03
C SER A 27 1.79 18.08 -12.96
N PRO A 28 0.55 18.59 -13.00
CA PRO A 28 0.22 19.72 -13.85
C PRO A 28 0.78 21.01 -13.25
N LYS A 29 1.83 21.56 -13.87
CA LYS A 29 2.14 23.00 -13.80
C LYS A 29 1.24 23.71 -14.81
N CYS A 30 0.21 24.40 -14.36
CA CYS A 30 -0.54 25.32 -15.22
C CYS A 30 -0.80 26.62 -14.45
N ARG A 31 0.03 27.64 -14.74
CA ARG A 31 -0.31 29.05 -14.49
C ARG A 31 -1.01 29.57 -15.74
N PRO A 32 -2.24 30.09 -15.67
CA PRO A 32 -2.76 30.96 -16.71
C PRO A 32 -2.39 32.40 -16.38
N ASP A 33 -1.67 33.02 -17.30
CA ASP A 33 -1.49 34.46 -17.42
C ASP A 33 -2.80 35.03 -18.01
N LEU A 34 -3.53 35.85 -17.25
CA LEU A 34 -4.61 36.68 -17.77
C LEU A 34 -4.56 38.05 -17.08
N THR A 35 -4.32 39.06 -17.91
CA THR A 35 -4.27 40.49 -17.62
C THR A 35 -5.64 41.08 -17.28
N GLU A 36 -5.64 41.95 -16.27
CA GLU A 36 -6.52 43.10 -15.95
C GLU A 36 -8.06 42.92 -15.91
N ALA A 37 -8.62 43.02 -14.70
CA ALA A 37 -9.43 44.17 -14.26
C ALA A 37 -9.70 44.13 -12.75
N SER A 38 -9.74 45.31 -12.14
CA SER A 38 -9.80 45.61 -10.70
C SER A 38 -11.09 45.18 -10.01
N ILE A 39 -10.98 44.82 -8.71
CA ILE A 39 -11.72 45.34 -7.53
C ILE A 39 -11.28 44.50 -6.32
N THR A 40 -10.64 45.14 -5.34
CA THR A 40 -10.38 44.57 -3.99
C THR A 40 -11.65 44.67 -3.13
N PRO A 41 -11.83 43.77 -2.14
CA PRO A 41 -11.28 44.07 -0.82
C PRO A 41 -10.53 42.90 -0.18
N ASP A 42 -9.60 43.28 0.68
CA ASP A 42 -8.76 42.46 1.54
C ASP A 42 -9.44 41.21 2.09
N THR A 43 -8.90 40.06 1.74
CA THR A 43 -8.87 38.90 2.63
C THR A 43 -7.62 38.11 2.27
N THR A 44 -6.53 38.43 2.96
CA THR A 44 -5.31 37.64 2.91
C THR A 44 -5.67 36.22 3.35
N PRO A 45 -5.53 35.17 2.50
CA PRO A 45 -5.63 33.82 2.99
C PRO A 45 -4.45 33.62 3.95
N LEU A 46 -4.73 33.33 5.22
CA LEU A 46 -3.72 32.83 6.14
C LEU A 46 -3.12 31.56 5.51
N GLN A 47 -2.00 31.72 4.82
CA GLN A 47 -1.14 30.60 4.47
C GLN A 47 -0.59 30.07 5.78
N LEU A 48 -1.30 29.10 6.36
CA LEU A 48 -0.75 28.26 7.42
C LEU A 48 0.52 27.64 6.83
N HIS A 49 1.67 28.15 7.24
CA HIS A 49 2.97 27.59 6.89
C HIS A 49 3.05 26.23 7.61
N ARG A 50 2.58 25.17 6.93
CA ARG A 50 2.77 23.79 7.42
C ARG A 50 4.27 23.55 7.45
N ARG A 51 4.84 23.46 8.65
CA ARG A 51 6.24 23.03 8.80
C ARG A 51 6.35 21.61 8.24
N PRO A 52 7.30 21.30 7.34
CA PRO A 52 7.47 19.93 6.87
C PRO A 52 7.90 19.04 8.05
N LEU A 53 7.42 17.79 8.08
CA LEU A 53 7.94 16.79 9.00
C LEU A 53 9.43 16.58 8.70
N PRO A 54 10.28 16.31 9.71
CA PRO A 54 11.73 16.16 9.51
C PRO A 54 12.11 14.97 8.63
N PHE A 55 11.21 14.00 8.48
CA PHE A 55 11.39 12.82 7.66
C PHE A 55 10.17 12.60 6.77
N SER A 56 10.41 12.01 5.60
CA SER A 56 9.41 11.61 4.64
C SER A 56 9.81 10.31 3.94
N PHE A 57 8.82 9.65 3.34
CA PHE A 57 9.01 8.49 2.51
C PHE A 57 9.17 8.87 1.04
N GLU A 58 10.17 8.28 0.40
CA GLU A 58 10.17 8.09 -1.05
C GLU A 58 9.58 6.72 -1.36
N THR A 59 8.45 6.66 -2.06
CA THR A 59 7.66 5.43 -2.19
C THR A 59 7.67 4.82 -3.60
N GLY A 60 7.50 3.51 -3.68
CA GLY A 60 7.22 2.76 -4.90
C GLY A 60 6.16 1.69 -4.65
N VAL A 61 5.38 1.41 -5.69
CA VAL A 61 4.28 0.43 -5.63
C VAL A 61 4.39 -0.50 -6.83
N ALA A 62 4.18 -1.79 -6.61
CA ALA A 62 4.04 -2.79 -7.67
C ALA A 62 2.95 -3.79 -7.32
N LEU A 63 2.14 -4.12 -8.33
CA LEU A 63 0.88 -4.83 -8.17
C LEU A 63 0.74 -5.92 -9.23
N TYR A 64 0.28 -7.09 -8.82
CA TYR A 64 -0.18 -8.14 -9.71
C TYR A 64 -1.50 -8.71 -9.18
N ALA A 65 -2.53 -8.71 -10.01
CA ALA A 65 -3.81 -9.29 -9.66
C ALA A 65 -3.93 -10.68 -10.29
N LYS A 66 -4.32 -11.68 -9.49
CA LYS A 66 -4.59 -13.05 -9.97
C LYS A 66 -5.78 -13.08 -10.92
N ARG A 67 -6.69 -12.11 -10.78
CA ARG A 67 -7.88 -11.95 -11.63
C ARG A 67 -8.27 -10.49 -11.77
N ILE A 68 -9.13 -10.21 -12.75
CA ILE A 68 -9.70 -8.87 -12.94
C ILE A 68 -10.55 -8.51 -11.70
N PRO A 69 -10.31 -7.35 -11.05
CA PRO A 69 -11.12 -6.88 -9.92
C PRO A 69 -12.60 -6.81 -10.25
N ARG A 70 -13.46 -7.17 -9.30
CA ARG A 70 -14.89 -6.89 -9.41
C ARG A 70 -15.09 -5.37 -9.43
N PRO A 71 -15.77 -4.78 -10.43
CA PRO A 71 -16.05 -3.35 -10.45
C PRO A 71 -16.77 -2.90 -9.17
N PHE A 72 -16.40 -1.73 -8.66
CA PHE A 72 -17.07 -1.19 -7.49
C PHE A 72 -18.54 -0.89 -7.82
N PRO A 73 -19.47 -1.27 -6.95
CA PRO A 73 -20.88 -1.07 -7.20
C PRO A 73 -21.28 0.41 -6.96
N PRO A 74 -22.44 0.86 -7.46
CA PRO A 74 -23.00 2.15 -7.04
C PRO A 74 -23.21 2.20 -5.51
N PRO A 75 -22.94 3.35 -4.86
CA PRO A 75 -22.66 4.67 -5.45
C PRO A 75 -21.18 4.97 -5.77
N PHE A 76 -20.27 4.02 -5.54
CA PHE A 76 -18.82 4.28 -5.60
C PHE A 76 -18.30 4.49 -7.03
N LEU A 77 -18.92 3.87 -8.04
CA LEU A 77 -18.71 4.23 -9.46
C LEU A 77 -19.92 4.99 -10.00
N SER A 78 -19.69 6.21 -10.49
CA SER A 78 -20.62 6.95 -11.35
C SER A 78 -20.50 6.40 -12.78
N ALA A 79 -21.46 5.74 -13.43
CA ALA A 79 -22.87 5.44 -13.17
C ALA A 79 -23.21 4.04 -13.75
N PRO A 80 -24.38 3.45 -13.44
CA PRO A 80 -24.88 2.25 -14.11
C PRO A 80 -25.09 2.44 -15.61
N SER A 81 -25.05 1.33 -16.33
CA SER A 81 -25.33 1.16 -17.76
C SER A 81 -26.66 1.82 -18.17
N GLY A 82 -26.60 3.11 -18.53
CA GLY A 82 -27.72 3.84 -19.10
C GLY A 82 -27.75 3.63 -20.61
N SER A 83 -28.69 2.81 -21.07
CA SER A 83 -29.15 2.71 -22.47
C SER A 83 -28.38 1.73 -23.39
N PHE A 84 -29.12 0.72 -23.86
CA PHE A 84 -28.72 -0.20 -24.94
C PHE A 84 -28.76 0.47 -26.33
N SER A 85 -28.81 1.80 -26.40
CA SER A 85 -28.98 2.55 -27.66
C SER A 85 -28.28 3.91 -27.65
N ASP A 86 -27.01 3.98 -27.23
CA ASP A 86 -26.20 5.17 -27.49
C ASP A 86 -25.09 4.85 -28.52
N PRO A 87 -25.31 5.19 -29.82
CA PRO A 87 -24.32 4.96 -30.86
C PRO A 87 -23.20 6.00 -30.77
N LEU A 88 -21.96 5.52 -30.65
CA LEU A 88 -20.74 6.15 -31.19
C LEU A 88 -20.64 7.70 -31.07
N SER A 89 -20.65 8.31 -29.88
CA SER A 89 -20.07 9.68 -29.71
C SER A 89 -19.95 10.19 -28.26
N THR A 90 -19.24 9.50 -27.36
CA THR A 90 -18.81 10.10 -26.07
C THR A 90 -17.32 9.95 -25.80
N HIS A 91 -16.50 10.12 -26.84
CA HIS A 91 -15.03 10.16 -26.74
C HIS A 91 -14.45 11.43 -26.07
N HIS A 92 -15.27 12.34 -25.54
CA HIS A 92 -14.81 13.63 -24.98
C HIS A 92 -15.18 13.89 -23.51
N ARG A 93 -15.65 12.90 -22.74
CA ARG A 93 -15.84 13.02 -21.26
C ARG A 93 -14.96 12.04 -20.49
N SER A 94 -13.66 12.22 -20.62
CA SER A 94 -12.59 11.36 -20.10
C SER A 94 -11.71 12.06 -19.06
N ARG A 95 -12.29 12.79 -18.11
CA ARG A 95 -11.57 13.36 -16.97
C ARG A 95 -12.37 13.09 -15.69
N ASP A 96 -11.80 12.30 -14.80
CA ASP A 96 -12.31 11.79 -13.51
C ASP A 96 -13.41 10.72 -13.53
N ARG A 97 -13.05 9.54 -14.07
CA ARG A 97 -13.77 8.26 -13.87
C ARG A 97 -13.34 7.53 -12.60
N ARG A 98 -12.90 8.26 -11.56
CA ARG A 98 -12.38 7.66 -10.34
C ARG A 98 -13.50 7.55 -9.31
N ALA A 99 -13.46 6.47 -8.52
CA ALA A 99 -14.49 6.18 -7.54
C ALA A 99 -14.52 7.25 -6.43
N THR A 100 -15.71 7.63 -5.97
CA THR A 100 -15.88 8.64 -4.91
C THR A 100 -16.70 8.11 -3.74
N VAL A 101 -16.45 8.66 -2.55
CA VAL A 101 -17.25 8.45 -1.34
C VAL A 101 -17.31 9.75 -0.57
N ASN A 102 -18.50 10.13 -0.07
CA ASN A 102 -18.73 11.42 0.62
C ASN A 102 -18.31 12.68 -0.18
N GLY A 103 -18.23 12.59 -1.51
CA GLY A 103 -17.77 13.68 -2.38
C GLY A 103 -16.26 13.72 -2.61
N ASP A 104 -15.49 12.90 -1.89
CA ASP A 104 -14.04 12.79 -2.02
C ASP A 104 -13.65 11.63 -2.94
N LEU A 105 -12.50 11.78 -3.59
CA LEU A 105 -11.86 10.73 -4.36
C LEU A 105 -11.39 9.59 -3.43
N ILE A 106 -11.77 8.35 -3.73
CA ILE A 106 -11.29 7.18 -2.98
C ILE A 106 -9.77 7.04 -3.20
N ARG A 107 -9.01 7.16 -2.11
CA ARG A 107 -7.54 7.24 -2.05
C ARG A 107 -6.87 5.88 -2.06
N GLY A 108 -5.77 5.73 -2.80
CA GLY A 108 -4.94 4.51 -2.96
C GLY A 108 -5.12 3.82 -4.31
N LEU A 109 -4.76 2.54 -4.42
CA LEU A 109 -4.88 1.73 -5.64
C LEU A 109 -5.53 0.38 -5.34
N THR A 110 -6.35 -0.14 -6.26
CA THR A 110 -6.96 -1.48 -6.19
C THR A 110 -6.10 -2.49 -6.94
N ASN A 111 -5.91 -3.70 -6.41
CA ASN A 111 -5.21 -4.80 -7.05
C ASN A 111 -5.95 -6.13 -6.81
N GLY A 112 -6.76 -6.57 -7.76
CA GLY A 112 -7.66 -7.71 -7.53
C GLY A 112 -8.63 -7.41 -6.39
N ASP A 113 -8.55 -8.19 -5.32
CA ASP A 113 -9.28 -7.95 -4.07
C ASP A 113 -8.46 -7.15 -3.03
N ASP A 114 -7.17 -6.89 -3.29
CA ASP A 114 -6.31 -6.03 -2.46
C ASP A 114 -6.51 -4.53 -2.71
N ALA A 115 -6.02 -3.74 -1.76
CA ALA A 115 -5.78 -2.32 -1.94
C ALA A 115 -4.46 -1.88 -1.29
N VAL A 116 -3.81 -0.87 -1.88
CA VAL A 116 -2.60 -0.26 -1.32
C VAL A 116 -2.67 1.26 -1.26
N TYR A 117 -1.88 1.85 -0.35
CA TYR A 117 -1.67 3.28 -0.19
C TYR A 117 -0.20 3.60 -0.07
N ALA A 118 0.20 4.73 -0.63
CA ALA A 118 1.52 5.29 -0.43
C ALA A 118 1.43 6.82 -0.40
N SER A 119 2.10 7.41 0.57
CA SER A 119 2.27 8.85 0.74
C SER A 119 3.60 9.13 1.43
N GLU A 120 3.94 10.40 1.63
CA GLU A 120 5.20 10.82 2.27
C GLU A 120 5.31 10.42 3.74
N ASN A 121 4.23 10.02 4.40
CA ASN A 121 4.26 9.67 5.83
C ASN A 121 3.38 8.47 6.20
N PHE A 122 2.71 7.84 5.25
CA PHE A 122 1.88 6.67 5.50
C PHE A 122 1.87 5.73 4.29
N ILE A 123 2.16 4.46 4.53
CA ILE A 123 2.00 3.37 3.56
C ILE A 123 1.12 2.27 4.14
N ALA A 124 0.38 1.57 3.29
CA ALA A 124 -0.45 0.44 3.71
C ALA A 124 -0.72 -0.55 2.59
N ALA A 125 -0.95 -1.81 2.97
CA ALA A 125 -1.46 -2.88 2.13
C ALA A 125 -2.58 -3.61 2.88
N ASN A 126 -3.74 -3.71 2.24
CA ASN A 126 -4.93 -4.36 2.76
C ASN A 126 -5.34 -5.47 1.80
N ASP A 127 -5.45 -6.69 2.30
CA ASP A 127 -5.86 -7.85 1.51
C ASP A 127 -7.35 -8.14 1.73
N GLY A 128 -8.12 -8.06 0.65
CA GLY A 128 -9.53 -8.37 0.67
C GLY A 128 -9.77 -9.87 0.48
N VAL A 129 -10.48 -10.50 1.42
CA VAL A 129 -10.74 -11.96 1.35
C VAL A 129 -11.57 -12.33 0.12
N GLY A 130 -10.92 -12.93 -0.87
CA GLY A 130 -11.46 -13.15 -2.21
C GLY A 130 -12.69 -14.08 -2.29
N ALA A 131 -12.99 -14.84 -1.24
CA ALA A 131 -14.18 -15.67 -1.14
C ALA A 131 -15.49 -14.85 -1.23
N TRP A 132 -15.47 -13.57 -0.84
CA TRP A 132 -16.63 -12.69 -0.96
C TRP A 132 -17.11 -12.50 -2.39
N SER A 133 -16.23 -12.60 -3.38
CA SER A 133 -16.58 -12.45 -4.80
C SER A 133 -17.55 -13.53 -5.31
N THR A 134 -17.72 -14.62 -4.55
CA THR A 134 -18.74 -15.66 -4.84
C THR A 134 -20.15 -15.25 -4.42
N ARG A 135 -20.30 -14.21 -3.60
CA ARG A 135 -21.60 -13.75 -3.06
C ARG A 135 -22.15 -12.58 -3.89
N PRO A 136 -23.47 -12.52 -4.14
CA PRO A 136 -24.07 -11.43 -4.90
C PRO A 136 -23.72 -10.03 -4.38
N GLY A 137 -23.70 -9.84 -3.05
CA GLY A 137 -23.33 -8.58 -2.40
C GLY A 137 -21.85 -8.47 -1.98
N GLY A 138 -21.01 -9.46 -2.28
CA GLY A 138 -19.64 -9.49 -1.78
C GLY A 138 -18.63 -8.76 -2.67
N HIS A 139 -17.94 -7.78 -2.10
CA HIS A 139 -16.95 -6.93 -2.75
C HIS A 139 -15.73 -6.77 -1.83
N ALA A 140 -14.83 -7.76 -1.85
CA ALA A 140 -13.59 -7.73 -1.06
C ALA A 140 -12.70 -6.53 -1.45
N GLY A 141 -12.44 -6.35 -2.75
CA GLY A 141 -11.72 -5.19 -3.28
C GLY A 141 -12.34 -3.83 -2.96
N LEU A 142 -13.65 -3.73 -2.68
CA LEU A 142 -14.26 -2.49 -2.19
C LEU A 142 -13.94 -2.27 -0.72
N TRP A 143 -14.06 -3.31 0.10
CA TRP A 143 -13.81 -3.25 1.54
C TRP A 143 -12.36 -2.93 1.85
N SER A 144 -11.40 -3.62 1.22
CA SER A 144 -9.97 -3.32 1.36
C SER A 144 -9.67 -1.87 1.01
N ARG A 145 -10.25 -1.38 -0.09
CA ARG A 145 -10.12 -0.01 -0.58
C ARG A 145 -10.70 1.06 0.33
N LEU A 146 -11.91 0.85 0.86
CA LEU A 146 -12.59 1.83 1.70
C LEU A 146 -11.93 1.94 3.08
N ILE A 147 -11.54 0.82 3.70
CA ILE A 147 -10.78 0.84 4.95
C ILE A 147 -9.52 1.66 4.76
N LEU A 148 -8.76 1.36 3.71
CA LEU A 148 -7.51 2.05 3.40
C LEU A 148 -7.71 3.54 3.07
N HIS A 149 -8.79 3.88 2.36
CA HIS A 149 -9.14 5.27 2.05
C HIS A 149 -9.40 6.10 3.32
N PHE A 150 -10.30 5.62 4.20
CA PHE A 150 -10.64 6.34 5.42
C PHE A 150 -9.48 6.33 6.42
N TRP A 151 -8.69 5.27 6.46
CA TRP A 151 -7.52 5.19 7.32
C TRP A 151 -6.46 6.22 6.91
N ALA A 152 -6.17 6.33 5.61
CA ALA A 152 -5.30 7.36 5.08
C ALA A 152 -5.81 8.79 5.35
N LEU A 153 -7.13 9.01 5.22
CA LEU A 153 -7.73 10.32 5.55
C LEU A 153 -7.52 10.70 7.01
N GLU A 154 -7.78 9.79 7.95
CA GLU A 154 -7.57 10.04 9.38
C GLU A 154 -6.09 10.28 9.69
N ALA A 155 -5.18 9.47 9.14
CA ALA A 155 -3.74 9.63 9.34
C ALA A 155 -3.20 10.97 8.80
N GLU A 156 -3.71 11.44 7.65
CA GLU A 156 -3.32 12.74 7.08
C GLU A 156 -3.89 13.93 7.85
N GLN A 157 -5.16 13.85 8.24
CA GLN A 157 -5.78 14.88 9.06
C GLN A 157 -5.04 15.04 10.38
N ASP A 158 -4.65 13.91 10.96
CA ASP A 158 -3.88 13.84 12.19
C ASP A 158 -2.50 14.47 12.07
N ALA A 159 -1.73 14.06 11.05
CA ALA A 159 -0.45 14.67 10.73
C ALA A 159 -0.58 16.18 10.50
N GLY A 160 -1.68 16.64 9.89
CA GLY A 160 -1.98 18.06 9.72
C GLY A 160 -2.19 18.82 11.03
N ARG A 161 -2.80 18.20 12.05
CA ARG A 161 -3.01 18.82 13.37
C ARG A 161 -1.70 18.98 14.15
N ILE A 162 -0.82 17.99 14.07
CA ILE A 162 0.52 18.03 14.68
C ILE A 162 1.27 19.28 14.23
N LEU A 163 1.19 19.62 12.95
CA LEU A 163 1.89 20.77 12.38
C LEU A 163 1.34 22.15 12.83
N THR A 164 0.27 22.16 13.63
CA THR A 164 -0.46 23.38 14.02
C THR A 164 -0.61 23.56 15.53
N SER A 165 -0.19 22.58 16.33
CA SER A 165 -0.37 22.57 17.78
C SER A 165 0.97 22.56 18.51
N ASP A 166 1.10 23.36 19.57
CA ASP A 166 2.26 23.39 20.47
C ASP A 166 2.19 22.30 21.57
N GLN A 167 1.17 21.43 21.55
CA GLN A 167 1.04 20.34 22.52
C GLN A 167 1.78 19.09 22.06
N ALA A 168 2.36 18.37 23.04
CA ALA A 168 2.90 17.03 22.81
C ALA A 168 1.79 16.13 22.24
N TYR A 169 1.97 15.73 20.98
CA TYR A 169 1.00 14.94 20.23
C TYR A 169 1.63 13.63 19.78
N GLU A 170 0.92 12.54 20.03
CA GLU A 170 1.32 11.20 19.66
C GLU A 170 0.29 10.59 18.70
N PRO A 171 0.73 10.08 17.53
CA PRO A 171 -0.15 9.37 16.62
C PRO A 171 -0.83 8.17 17.29
N ASN A 172 -2.12 7.98 17.01
CA ASN A 172 -2.93 6.84 17.43
C ASN A 172 -3.54 6.10 16.23
N PRO A 173 -2.74 5.33 15.48
CA PRO A 173 -3.21 4.60 14.30
C PRO A 173 -4.35 3.61 14.55
N ILE A 174 -4.44 3.01 15.74
CA ILE A 174 -5.56 2.12 16.10
C ILE A 174 -6.87 2.91 16.12
N ALA A 175 -6.88 4.13 16.68
CA ALA A 175 -8.05 4.99 16.63
C ALA A 175 -8.42 5.41 15.20
N TYR A 176 -7.42 5.65 14.34
CA TYR A 176 -7.63 5.99 12.93
C TYR A 176 -8.26 4.82 12.17
N LEU A 177 -7.71 3.61 12.35
CA LEU A 177 -8.22 2.39 11.75
C LEU A 177 -9.62 2.03 12.26
N GLN A 178 -9.90 2.27 13.55
CA GLN A 178 -11.24 2.10 14.11
C GLN A 178 -12.27 3.01 13.44
N LYS A 179 -11.97 4.31 13.29
CA LYS A 179 -12.87 5.23 12.58
C LYS A 179 -13.01 4.84 11.11
N ALA A 180 -11.94 4.40 10.47
CA ALA A 180 -11.98 3.93 9.09
C ALA A 180 -12.89 2.71 8.92
N TYR A 181 -12.86 1.79 9.89
CA TYR A 181 -13.74 0.63 9.97
C TYR A 181 -15.21 1.06 10.10
N GLU A 182 -15.53 1.95 11.04
CA GLU A 182 -16.88 2.48 11.24
C GLU A 182 -17.41 3.21 9.98
N GLN A 183 -16.58 4.07 9.37
CA GLN A 183 -16.94 4.77 8.13
C GLN A 183 -17.13 3.82 6.94
N THR A 184 -16.34 2.76 6.85
CA THR A 184 -16.51 1.72 5.82
C THR A 184 -17.82 0.96 6.02
N GLN A 185 -18.16 0.59 7.26
CA GLN A 185 -19.44 -0.04 7.58
C GLN A 185 -20.61 0.87 7.19
N GLU A 186 -20.54 2.16 7.52
CA GLU A 186 -21.57 3.13 7.13
C GLU A 186 -21.71 3.22 5.61
N ALA A 187 -20.61 3.48 4.90
CA ALA A 187 -20.58 3.64 3.45
C ALA A 187 -21.09 2.39 2.69
N THR A 188 -20.88 1.20 3.24
CA THR A 188 -21.29 -0.08 2.64
C THR A 188 -22.66 -0.56 3.11
N SER A 189 -23.32 0.14 4.03
CA SER A 189 -24.63 -0.26 4.56
C SER A 189 -25.83 0.36 3.83
N LYS A 190 -25.65 1.53 3.19
CA LYS A 190 -26.71 2.29 2.52
C LYS A 190 -26.19 2.95 1.24
N PRO A 191 -27.00 3.08 0.17
CA PRO A 191 -28.35 2.53 -0.01
C PRO A 191 -28.37 1.02 -0.25
N ASN A 192 -27.23 0.44 -0.66
CA ASN A 192 -27.07 -0.98 -0.93
C ASN A 192 -26.16 -1.59 0.14
N LYS A 193 -26.46 -2.83 0.54
CA LYS A 193 -25.65 -3.58 1.50
C LYS A 193 -24.53 -4.34 0.78
N TRP A 194 -23.32 -3.80 0.81
CA TRP A 194 -22.13 -4.43 0.26
C TRP A 194 -21.32 -5.10 1.36
N GLN A 195 -21.03 -6.37 1.16
CA GLN A 195 -20.35 -7.21 2.14
C GLN A 195 -18.91 -7.44 1.71
N GLY A 196 -18.05 -7.74 2.67
CA GLY A 196 -16.63 -7.93 2.44
C GLY A 196 -15.90 -7.91 3.76
N THR A 197 -14.64 -8.32 3.69
CA THR A 197 -13.70 -8.29 4.80
C THR A 197 -12.31 -8.08 4.25
N THR A 198 -11.41 -7.54 5.06
CA THR A 198 -10.03 -7.27 4.67
C THR A 198 -9.08 -7.40 5.86
N THR A 199 -7.83 -7.79 5.62
CA THR A 199 -6.73 -7.53 6.55
C THR A 199 -6.37 -6.04 6.51
N ALA A 200 -5.50 -5.59 7.41
CA ALA A 200 -4.95 -4.24 7.39
C ALA A 200 -3.51 -4.21 7.93
N ALA A 201 -2.56 -3.86 7.07
CA ALA A 201 -1.16 -3.66 7.44
C ALA A 201 -0.69 -2.27 7.00
N GLY A 202 -0.19 -1.44 7.92
CA GLY A 202 0.23 -0.08 7.60
C GLY A 202 1.32 0.45 8.51
N ALA A 203 2.09 1.41 7.99
CA ALA A 203 3.19 2.05 8.71
C ALA A 203 3.11 3.57 8.54
N GLN A 204 2.98 4.28 9.66
CA GLN A 204 2.99 5.74 9.71
C GLN A 204 4.36 6.25 10.18
N LEU A 205 4.99 7.11 9.38
CA LEU A 205 6.25 7.76 9.71
C LEU A 205 6.01 9.00 10.56
N TYR A 206 6.74 9.04 11.67
CA TYR A 206 6.80 10.16 12.58
C TYR A 206 8.24 10.38 13.05
N TYR A 207 8.41 11.10 14.15
CA TYR A 207 9.72 11.33 14.75
C TYR A 207 9.64 11.39 16.27
N LYS A 208 10.77 11.09 16.91
CA LYS A 208 10.99 11.25 18.35
C LYS A 208 12.06 12.33 18.57
N ASN A 209 11.85 13.18 19.57
CA ASN A 209 12.87 14.11 20.04
C ASN A 209 13.79 13.35 21.01
N MET A 210 15.11 13.47 20.83
CA MET A 210 16.10 12.86 21.72
C MET A 210 16.08 13.47 23.13
N ASP A 211 15.80 14.77 23.23
CA ASP A 211 15.78 15.55 24.46
C ASP A 211 14.58 16.50 24.49
N ASP A 212 14.32 17.15 25.64
CA ASP A 212 13.40 18.29 25.75
C ASP A 212 13.92 19.55 25.02
N ASP A 213 15.09 19.47 24.38
CA ASP A 213 15.67 20.51 23.54
C ASP A 213 15.04 20.45 22.12
N PRO A 214 14.32 21.51 21.68
CA PRO A 214 13.73 21.58 20.33
C PRO A 214 14.75 21.49 19.18
N GLU A 215 16.03 21.78 19.45
CA GLU A 215 17.13 21.73 18.47
C GLU A 215 17.85 20.37 18.46
N ALA A 216 17.49 19.44 19.35
CA ALA A 216 18.08 18.11 19.39
C ALA A 216 17.81 17.34 18.08
N PRO A 217 18.73 16.46 17.66
CA PRO A 217 18.51 15.57 16.52
C PRO A 217 17.23 14.74 16.70
N LYS A 218 16.36 14.82 15.70
CA LYS A 218 15.14 14.01 15.64
C LYS A 218 15.49 12.63 15.10
N ILE A 219 14.86 11.59 15.65
CA ILE A 219 14.97 10.20 15.21
C ILE A 219 13.70 9.83 14.45
N PRO A 220 13.77 9.19 13.28
CA PRO A 220 12.57 8.70 12.62
C PRO A 220 11.96 7.54 13.42
N LEU A 221 10.64 7.60 13.63
CA LEU A 221 9.87 6.63 14.41
C LEU A 221 8.69 6.15 13.59
N LEU A 222 8.56 4.83 13.41
CA LEU A 222 7.39 4.23 12.77
C LEU A 222 6.35 3.80 13.79
N TYR A 223 5.10 4.06 13.46
CA TYR A 223 3.94 3.46 14.10
C TYR A 223 3.38 2.42 13.15
N VAL A 224 3.66 1.15 13.41
CA VAL A 224 3.26 0.03 12.58
C VAL A 224 2.00 -0.59 13.14
N THR A 225 0.93 -0.64 12.36
CA THR A 225 -0.35 -1.22 12.76
C THR A 225 -0.65 -2.44 11.89
N ASN A 226 -0.93 -3.59 12.52
CA ASN A 226 -1.25 -4.81 11.82
C ASN A 226 -2.51 -5.49 12.36
N LEU A 227 -3.34 -5.99 11.45
CA LEU A 227 -4.45 -6.89 11.72
C LEU A 227 -4.58 -7.90 10.56
N GLY A 228 -4.37 -9.17 10.86
CA GLY A 228 -4.35 -10.26 9.89
C GLY A 228 -2.94 -10.74 9.54
N ASP A 229 -2.77 -11.26 8.33
CA ASP A 229 -1.57 -11.93 7.80
C ASP A 229 -0.82 -11.14 6.74
N SER A 230 -1.35 -10.00 6.28
CA SER A 230 -0.53 -8.98 5.62
C SER A 230 0.59 -8.51 6.57
N GLN A 231 1.72 -8.05 6.01
CA GLN A 231 2.91 -7.78 6.81
C GLN A 231 3.53 -6.42 6.52
N VAL A 232 4.12 -5.84 7.58
CA VAL A 232 5.09 -4.75 7.48
C VAL A 232 6.48 -5.24 7.88
N LEU A 233 7.47 -5.00 7.02
CA LEU A 233 8.88 -5.29 7.29
C LEU A 233 9.69 -3.99 7.25
N VAL A 234 10.70 -3.89 8.11
CA VAL A 234 11.70 -2.81 8.08
C VAL A 234 13.07 -3.44 7.86
N LEU A 235 13.72 -3.03 6.78
CA LEU A 235 15.01 -3.53 6.36
C LEU A 235 16.05 -2.42 6.46
N ARG A 236 17.28 -2.80 6.82
CA ARG A 236 18.45 -1.93 6.77
C ARG A 236 19.42 -2.41 5.69
N PRO A 237 19.30 -1.90 4.45
CA PRO A 237 20.03 -2.47 3.31
C PRO A 237 21.56 -2.40 3.45
N ARG A 238 22.08 -1.36 4.12
CA ARG A 238 23.53 -1.19 4.34
C ARG A 238 24.16 -2.34 5.15
N GLU A 239 23.39 -2.95 6.05
CA GLU A 239 23.80 -4.06 6.91
C GLU A 239 23.22 -5.40 6.44
N THR A 240 22.30 -5.38 5.46
CA THR A 240 21.53 -6.56 5.02
C THR A 240 20.75 -7.17 6.20
N ASP A 241 20.23 -6.31 7.08
CA ASP A 241 19.60 -6.71 8.33
C ASP A 241 18.08 -6.47 8.33
N LEU A 242 17.35 -7.33 9.06
CA LEU A 242 15.93 -7.19 9.32
C LEU A 242 15.76 -6.47 10.66
N VAL A 243 15.37 -5.20 10.61
CA VAL A 243 15.16 -4.37 11.80
C VAL A 243 13.88 -4.74 12.52
N PHE A 244 12.82 -5.01 11.76
CA PHE A 244 11.50 -5.31 12.31
C PHE A 244 10.64 -6.09 11.33
N LYS A 245 9.73 -6.91 11.87
CA LYS A 245 8.68 -7.61 11.13
C LYS A 245 7.44 -7.75 12.02
N THR A 246 6.27 -7.47 11.46
CA THR A 246 4.99 -7.72 12.13
C THR A 246 4.73 -9.21 12.32
N THR A 247 4.07 -9.57 13.43
CA THR A 247 3.57 -10.94 13.64
C THR A 247 2.20 -11.09 13.00
N GLU A 248 2.00 -12.19 12.25
CA GLU A 248 0.72 -12.52 11.62
C GLU A 248 -0.33 -12.93 12.65
N GLN A 249 -1.60 -12.76 12.30
CA GLN A 249 -2.71 -13.02 13.19
C GLN A 249 -3.75 -13.90 12.53
N TRP A 250 -4.04 -15.03 13.16
CA TRP A 250 -4.90 -16.08 12.63
C TRP A 250 -6.00 -16.45 13.62
N HIS A 251 -7.16 -16.86 13.11
CA HIS A 251 -8.11 -17.67 13.88
C HIS A 251 -7.76 -19.16 13.78
N TRP A 252 -7.34 -19.58 12.58
CA TRP A 252 -6.75 -20.88 12.23
C TRP A 252 -6.00 -20.73 10.90
N PHE A 253 -5.29 -21.78 10.45
CA PHE A 253 -4.54 -21.75 9.20
C PHE A 253 -5.37 -21.28 8.00
N ASP A 254 -4.82 -20.36 7.21
CA ASP A 254 -5.44 -19.72 6.03
C ASP A 254 -6.78 -19.01 6.35
N CYS A 255 -7.00 -18.64 7.62
CA CYS A 255 -8.09 -17.79 8.07
C CYS A 255 -7.55 -16.68 8.99
N PRO A 256 -7.06 -15.59 8.39
CA PRO A 256 -6.50 -14.49 9.16
C PRO A 256 -7.59 -13.77 9.95
N ARG A 257 -7.16 -13.02 10.98
CA ARG A 257 -8.00 -11.97 11.52
C ARG A 257 -8.32 -10.97 10.43
N GLN A 258 -9.57 -10.50 10.39
CA GLN A 258 -10.04 -9.70 9.25
C GLN A 258 -11.11 -8.71 9.69
N LEU A 259 -11.05 -7.48 9.19
CA LEU A 259 -12.07 -6.46 9.43
C LEU A 259 -13.20 -6.60 8.43
N GLY A 260 -14.43 -6.79 8.90
CA GLY A 260 -15.60 -6.55 8.07
C GLY A 260 -16.85 -7.32 8.43
N THR A 261 -17.60 -7.69 7.40
CA THR A 261 -18.93 -8.27 7.53
C THR A 261 -18.86 -9.62 8.26
N ASN A 262 -19.58 -9.75 9.37
CA ASN A 262 -19.65 -10.95 10.22
C ASN A 262 -18.29 -11.39 10.82
N SER A 263 -17.27 -10.55 10.77
CA SER A 263 -16.04 -10.80 11.52
C SER A 263 -16.23 -10.44 13.00
N PRO A 264 -15.70 -11.23 13.94
CA PRO A 264 -15.63 -10.83 15.34
C PRO A 264 -14.54 -9.79 15.61
N ASP A 265 -13.62 -9.56 14.65
CA ASP A 265 -12.46 -8.71 14.88
C ASP A 265 -12.79 -7.22 14.73
N THR A 266 -12.25 -6.42 15.65
CA THR A 266 -12.31 -4.96 15.58
C THR A 266 -10.90 -4.37 15.68
N PRO A 267 -10.66 -3.17 15.11
CA PRO A 267 -9.36 -2.52 15.25
C PRO A 267 -8.95 -2.30 16.71
N ARG A 268 -9.85 -1.84 17.57
CA ARG A 268 -9.53 -1.58 18.99
C ARG A 268 -9.17 -2.83 19.78
N ASP A 269 -9.82 -3.96 19.49
CA ASP A 269 -9.65 -5.17 20.30
C ASP A 269 -8.56 -6.10 19.75
N ASN A 270 -8.24 -6.00 18.46
CA ASN A 270 -7.42 -7.00 17.78
C ASN A 270 -6.22 -6.44 17.00
N ALA A 271 -6.22 -5.17 16.60
CA ALA A 271 -5.05 -4.62 15.90
C ALA A 271 -3.86 -4.49 16.87
N VAL A 272 -2.67 -4.82 16.38
CA VAL A 272 -1.41 -4.65 17.11
C VAL A 272 -0.72 -3.39 16.62
N LEU A 273 -0.23 -2.57 17.54
CA LEU A 273 0.55 -1.37 17.27
C LEU A 273 1.95 -1.53 17.83
N ASP A 274 2.95 -1.50 16.95
CA ASP A 274 4.37 -1.50 17.29
C ASP A 274 4.98 -0.14 16.99
N LYS A 275 5.86 0.33 17.88
CA LYS A 275 6.67 1.54 17.68
C LYS A 275 8.09 1.12 17.38
N VAL A 276 8.59 1.48 16.20
CA VAL A 276 9.90 1.03 15.70
C VAL A 276 10.76 2.25 15.40
N GLU A 277 11.84 2.42 16.17
CA GLU A 277 12.86 3.40 15.84
C GLU A 277 13.63 2.91 14.60
N ILE A 278 13.73 3.76 13.59
CA ILE A 278 14.42 3.45 12.33
C ILE A 278 15.50 4.49 12.04
N GLU A 279 16.26 4.26 10.99
CA GLU A 279 17.30 5.17 10.53
C GLU A 279 16.99 5.75 9.14
N GLU A 280 17.66 6.84 8.80
CA GLU A 280 17.68 7.31 7.42
C GLU A 280 18.20 6.19 6.51
N ASN A 281 17.54 6.02 5.36
CA ASN A 281 17.77 4.96 4.38
C ASN A 281 17.34 3.54 4.77
N ASP A 282 16.68 3.37 5.92
CA ASP A 282 15.92 2.13 6.15
C ASP A 282 14.74 2.05 5.16
N VAL A 283 14.43 0.83 4.72
CA VAL A 283 13.35 0.53 3.77
C VAL A 283 12.21 -0.13 4.51
N VAL A 284 11.03 0.46 4.42
CA VAL A 284 9.78 -0.04 4.97
C VAL A 284 8.97 -0.68 3.85
N LEU A 285 8.55 -1.92 4.05
CA LEU A 285 7.67 -2.64 3.13
C LEU A 285 6.31 -2.84 3.79
N ALA A 286 5.22 -2.59 3.07
CA ALA A 286 3.89 -3.07 3.41
C ALA A 286 3.40 -4.00 2.28
N MET A 287 3.01 -5.23 2.62
CA MET A 287 2.79 -6.31 1.65
C MET A 287 1.58 -7.16 2.00
N SER A 288 0.86 -7.67 0.99
CA SER A 288 -0.18 -8.70 1.16
C SER A 288 0.41 -10.10 1.30
N ASP A 289 -0.45 -11.07 1.61
CA ASP A 289 -0.06 -12.47 1.78
C ASP A 289 0.54 -13.07 0.49
N GLY A 290 0.13 -12.59 -0.68
CA GLY A 290 0.63 -13.03 -1.98
C GLY A 290 2.13 -12.88 -2.16
N VAL A 291 2.81 -12.06 -1.34
CA VAL A 291 4.27 -12.01 -1.26
C VAL A 291 4.80 -13.04 -0.26
N ILE A 292 4.35 -12.97 1.00
CA ILE A 292 4.92 -13.71 2.13
C ILE A 292 4.64 -15.22 2.06
N ASP A 293 3.55 -15.62 1.41
CA ASP A 293 3.21 -17.01 1.14
C ASP A 293 4.11 -17.63 0.06
N ASN A 294 4.76 -16.79 -0.75
CA ASN A 294 5.54 -17.19 -1.91
C ASN A 294 7.05 -16.96 -1.75
N LEU A 295 7.48 -16.10 -0.83
CA LEU A 295 8.89 -15.80 -0.56
C LEU A 295 9.19 -15.89 0.93
N TRP A 296 10.24 -16.61 1.31
CA TRP A 296 10.72 -16.53 2.69
C TRP A 296 11.37 -15.19 2.96
N GLU A 297 11.41 -14.83 4.23
CA GLU A 297 12.01 -13.60 4.73
C GLU A 297 13.42 -13.32 4.18
N HIS A 298 14.30 -14.33 4.16
CA HIS A 298 15.66 -14.17 3.63
C HIS A 298 15.70 -13.86 2.12
N GLU A 299 14.73 -14.37 1.34
CA GLU A 299 14.61 -14.08 -0.09
C GLU A 299 14.10 -12.64 -0.31
N ILE A 300 13.19 -12.17 0.54
CA ILE A 300 12.72 -10.77 0.52
C ILE A 300 13.89 -9.82 0.80
N ILE A 301 14.67 -10.08 1.86
CA ILE A 301 15.85 -9.28 2.23
C ILE A 301 16.87 -9.24 1.08
N GLU A 302 17.22 -10.41 0.54
CA GLU A 302 18.19 -10.50 -0.56
C GLU A 302 17.70 -9.77 -1.82
N ASN A 303 16.41 -9.90 -2.15
CA ASN A 303 15.81 -9.23 -3.29
C ASN A 303 15.88 -7.71 -3.15
N VAL A 304 15.50 -7.15 -2.00
CA VAL A 304 15.54 -5.70 -1.75
C VAL A 304 16.96 -5.16 -1.86
N VAL A 305 17.92 -5.78 -1.17
CA VAL A 305 19.32 -5.34 -1.18
C VAL A 305 19.92 -5.42 -2.58
N THR A 306 19.66 -6.52 -3.30
CA THR A 306 20.12 -6.68 -4.68
C THR A 306 19.48 -5.64 -5.62
N SER A 307 18.20 -5.36 -5.44
CA SER A 307 17.46 -4.39 -6.26
C SER A 307 17.97 -2.98 -6.04
N ILE A 308 18.30 -2.58 -4.80
CA ILE A 308 18.93 -1.28 -4.51
C ILE A 308 20.29 -1.17 -5.18
N ARG A 309 21.15 -2.19 -5.06
CA ARG A 309 22.48 -2.19 -5.72
C ARG A 309 22.38 -2.10 -7.25
N LYS A 310 21.43 -2.85 -7.85
CA LYS A 310 21.16 -2.78 -9.29
C LYS A 310 20.70 -1.37 -9.68
N TRP A 311 19.78 -0.79 -8.92
CA TRP A 311 19.29 0.56 -9.13
C TRP A 311 20.42 1.59 -9.11
N GLU A 312 21.29 1.56 -8.10
CA GLU A 312 22.47 2.43 -7.97
C GLU A 312 23.44 2.28 -9.14
N SER A 313 23.60 1.06 -9.66
CA SER A 313 24.44 0.79 -10.84
C SER A 313 23.82 1.23 -12.18
N GLY A 314 22.61 1.81 -12.17
CA GLY A 314 21.92 2.30 -13.36
C GLY A 314 21.06 1.28 -14.09
N GLN A 315 20.83 0.09 -13.53
CA GLN A 315 20.09 -1.01 -14.19
C GLN A 315 18.56 -0.92 -14.03
N GLY A 316 18.04 0.08 -13.31
CA GLY A 316 16.63 0.14 -12.92
C GLY A 316 15.72 1.10 -13.73
N GLY A 317 16.20 1.66 -14.84
CA GLY A 317 15.42 2.61 -15.67
C GLY A 317 15.76 4.07 -15.37
N GLU A 318 14.93 5.04 -15.78
CA GLU A 318 15.19 6.47 -15.59
C GLU A 318 15.07 6.89 -14.11
N SER A 319 16.02 7.71 -13.63
CA SER A 319 16.02 8.26 -12.27
C SER A 319 15.40 9.65 -12.23
N THR A 320 14.65 9.94 -11.18
CA THR A 320 14.15 11.30 -10.89
C THR A 320 15.14 12.16 -10.11
N GLY A 321 16.26 11.59 -9.66
CA GLY A 321 17.28 12.28 -8.87
C GLY A 321 18.56 11.47 -8.66
N ASP A 322 19.23 11.70 -7.53
CA ASP A 322 20.33 10.84 -7.07
C ASP A 322 19.80 9.43 -6.79
N ARG A 323 20.57 8.40 -7.18
CA ARG A 323 20.20 6.99 -7.03
C ARG A 323 20.65 6.40 -5.70
N ARG A 324 21.50 7.11 -4.98
CA ARG A 324 22.16 6.64 -3.75
C ARG A 324 21.14 6.12 -2.73
N ASP A 325 21.48 5.01 -2.10
CA ASP A 325 20.67 4.33 -1.09
C ASP A 325 19.27 3.90 -1.58
N GLY A 326 19.06 3.84 -2.90
CA GLY A 326 17.76 3.50 -3.51
C GLY A 326 16.83 4.69 -3.77
N ALA A 327 17.32 5.94 -3.63
CA ALA A 327 16.56 7.15 -3.91
C ALA A 327 16.33 7.38 -5.42
N GLY A 328 15.54 8.40 -5.78
CA GLY A 328 15.35 8.82 -7.17
C GLY A 328 14.46 7.89 -8.01
N GLY A 329 13.59 7.11 -7.38
CA GLY A 329 12.70 6.13 -8.02
C GLY A 329 13.07 4.68 -7.75
N GLY A 330 14.11 4.41 -6.96
CA GLY A 330 14.57 3.06 -6.67
C GLY A 330 13.54 2.22 -5.93
N MET A 331 12.68 2.81 -5.09
CA MET A 331 11.61 2.05 -4.43
C MET A 331 10.57 1.48 -5.40
N ARG A 332 10.34 2.12 -6.55
CA ARG A 332 9.48 1.55 -7.60
C ARG A 332 10.13 0.31 -8.21
N TYR A 333 11.44 0.38 -8.44
CA TYR A 333 12.21 -0.75 -8.95
C TYR A 333 12.26 -1.91 -7.95
N VAL A 334 12.50 -1.62 -6.67
CA VAL A 334 12.47 -2.60 -5.57
C VAL A 334 11.11 -3.29 -5.48
N ALA A 335 10.02 -2.52 -5.42
CA ALA A 335 8.68 -3.10 -5.36
C ALA A 335 8.39 -4.01 -6.56
N GLN A 336 8.81 -3.60 -7.76
CA GLN A 336 8.62 -4.36 -9.00
C GLN A 336 9.41 -5.66 -9.02
N GLU A 337 10.68 -5.65 -8.62
CA GLU A 337 11.51 -6.86 -8.55
C GLU A 337 11.01 -7.84 -7.49
N LEU A 338 10.51 -7.33 -6.35
CA LEU A 338 9.94 -8.17 -5.29
C LEU A 338 8.62 -8.81 -5.73
N MET A 339 7.71 -8.03 -6.32
CA MET A 339 6.45 -8.56 -6.89
C MET A 339 6.73 -9.59 -7.98
N ASN A 340 7.69 -9.34 -8.88
CA ASN A 340 8.07 -10.28 -9.94
C ASN A 340 8.60 -11.60 -9.36
N ALA A 341 9.40 -11.55 -8.29
CA ALA A 341 9.91 -12.75 -7.63
C ALA A 341 8.78 -13.55 -6.98
N ALA A 342 7.88 -12.90 -6.24
CA ALA A 342 6.72 -13.55 -5.64
C ALA A 342 5.81 -14.17 -6.71
N LYS A 343 5.52 -13.43 -7.79
CA LYS A 343 4.70 -13.90 -8.91
C LYS A 343 5.30 -15.14 -9.59
N ALA A 344 6.62 -15.20 -9.74
CA ALA A 344 7.28 -16.33 -10.35
C ALA A 344 7.07 -17.62 -9.56
N ILE A 345 6.99 -17.53 -8.22
CA ILE A 345 6.67 -18.64 -7.34
C ILE A 345 5.16 -18.92 -7.32
N ALA A 346 4.34 -17.88 -7.17
CA ALA A 346 2.87 -17.96 -7.13
C ALA A 346 2.22 -18.60 -8.37
N THR A 347 2.96 -18.64 -9.49
CA THR A 347 2.48 -19.20 -10.76
C THR A 347 3.14 -20.54 -11.11
N ASP A 348 4.04 -21.04 -10.27
CA ASP A 348 4.70 -22.33 -10.44
C ASP A 348 4.03 -23.38 -9.54
N PRO A 349 3.30 -24.36 -10.12
CA PRO A 349 2.60 -25.40 -9.37
C PRO A 349 3.56 -26.41 -8.70
N PHE A 350 4.86 -26.35 -8.99
CA PHE A 350 5.87 -27.24 -8.40
C PHE A 350 6.88 -26.49 -7.52
N ALA A 351 6.69 -25.18 -7.31
CA ALA A 351 7.59 -24.43 -6.46
C ALA A 351 7.43 -24.84 -4.99
N GLU A 352 8.56 -24.89 -4.28
CA GLU A 352 8.54 -24.88 -2.82
C GLU A 352 8.11 -23.49 -2.37
N SER A 353 7.23 -23.35 -1.39
CA SER A 353 6.77 -22.05 -0.89
C SER A 353 6.55 -22.07 0.63
N PRO A 354 6.68 -20.92 1.32
CA PRO A 354 6.27 -20.80 2.73
C PRO A 354 4.85 -21.33 2.97
N PHE A 355 3.91 -20.99 2.09
CA PHE A 355 2.53 -21.49 2.15
C PHE A 355 2.45 -23.02 2.08
N MET A 356 3.17 -23.63 1.13
CA MET A 356 3.24 -25.09 1.01
C MET A 356 3.82 -25.72 2.27
N GLU A 357 4.91 -25.16 2.81
CA GLU A 357 5.55 -25.64 4.04
C GLU A 357 4.54 -25.63 5.21
N HIS A 358 3.81 -24.53 5.41
CA HIS A 358 2.82 -24.41 6.49
C HIS A 358 1.60 -25.32 6.26
N ALA A 359 1.14 -25.45 5.02
CA ALA A 359 0.06 -26.36 4.66
C ALA A 359 0.38 -27.82 5.02
N VAL A 360 1.61 -28.25 4.75
CA VAL A 360 2.09 -29.59 5.09
C VAL A 360 2.18 -29.79 6.59
N GLU A 361 2.62 -28.77 7.34
CA GLU A 361 2.66 -28.79 8.81
C GLU A 361 1.25 -28.94 9.43
N GLU A 362 0.24 -28.36 8.79
CA GLU A 362 -1.18 -28.50 9.14
C GLU A 362 -1.82 -29.81 8.63
N GLY A 363 -1.03 -30.68 7.99
CA GLY A 363 -1.46 -31.99 7.50
C GLY A 363 -2.23 -31.95 6.18
N LEU A 364 -2.14 -30.84 5.43
CA LEU A 364 -2.71 -30.70 4.09
C LEU A 364 -1.69 -31.09 3.02
N ALA A 365 -2.10 -31.92 2.07
CA ALA A 365 -1.28 -32.26 0.90
C ALA A 365 -1.41 -31.19 -0.18
N MET A 366 -0.71 -30.06 0.00
CA MET A 366 -0.61 -28.99 -0.99
C MET A 366 0.82 -28.89 -1.53
N GLU A 367 0.95 -28.54 -2.82
CA GLU A 367 2.22 -28.34 -3.51
C GLU A 367 2.14 -27.04 -4.34
N GLY A 368 3.30 -26.40 -4.59
CA GLY A 368 3.39 -25.20 -5.41
C GLY A 368 3.34 -23.87 -4.65
N GLY A 369 3.41 -22.77 -5.38
CA GLY A 369 3.14 -21.42 -4.85
C GLY A 369 1.64 -21.15 -4.64
N LYS A 370 1.33 -20.20 -3.76
CA LYS A 370 -0.04 -19.71 -3.56
C LYS A 370 -0.39 -18.71 -4.66
N HIS A 371 -1.38 -19.04 -5.48
CA HIS A 371 -1.84 -18.17 -6.56
C HIS A 371 -2.75 -17.05 -6.02
N ASP A 372 -2.14 -15.95 -5.55
CA ASP A 372 -2.85 -14.81 -4.95
C ASP A 372 -2.63 -13.46 -5.66
N ASP A 373 -3.40 -12.45 -5.24
CA ASP A 373 -3.13 -11.04 -5.51
C ASP A 373 -1.85 -10.64 -4.77
N ILE A 374 -0.92 -10.00 -5.47
CA ILE A 374 0.41 -9.65 -4.95
C ILE A 374 0.55 -8.15 -4.93
N SER A 375 0.60 -7.59 -3.71
CA SER A 375 0.67 -6.16 -3.48
C SER A 375 1.93 -5.81 -2.70
N VAL A 376 2.77 -4.93 -3.26
CA VAL A 376 4.00 -4.44 -2.61
C VAL A 376 4.00 -2.92 -2.60
N VAL A 377 4.13 -2.34 -1.41
CA VAL A 377 4.49 -0.93 -1.20
C VAL A 377 5.86 -0.88 -0.53
N ALA A 378 6.83 -0.25 -1.19
CA ALA A 378 8.15 0.00 -0.65
C ALA A 378 8.34 1.49 -0.38
N ALA A 379 8.93 1.83 0.77
CA ALA A 379 9.17 3.20 1.18
C ALA A 379 10.57 3.37 1.76
N LEU A 380 11.33 4.31 1.23
CA LEU A 380 12.65 4.68 1.74
C LEU A 380 12.49 5.85 2.71
N CYS A 381 12.95 5.68 3.96
CA CYS A 381 12.95 6.78 4.94
C CYS A 381 14.04 7.80 4.60
N ARG A 382 13.65 9.05 4.37
CA ARG A 382 14.54 10.16 4.02
C ARG A 382 14.33 11.33 4.94
N ARG A 383 15.39 12.08 5.20
CA ARG A 383 15.27 13.42 5.79
C ARG A 383 14.59 14.35 4.79
N SER A 384 13.57 15.07 5.24
CA SER A 384 12.87 16.05 4.40
C SER A 384 13.80 17.23 4.12
N ASN A 385 13.84 17.66 2.86
CA ASN A 385 14.47 18.92 2.50
C ASN A 385 13.55 20.05 2.96
N GLY A 386 14.02 20.87 3.91
CA GLY A 386 13.25 21.96 4.53
C GLY A 386 12.83 23.08 3.58
#